data_AF-A0A8S3DUE5-F1
#
_entry.id   AF-A0A8S3DUE5-F1
#
_cell.length_a   1.000
_cell.length_b   1.000
_cell.length_c   1.000
_cell.angle_alpha   90.00
_cell.angle_beta   90.00
_cell.angle_gamma   90.00
#
_symmetry.space_group_name_H-M   'P 1'
#
loop_
_entity.id
_entity.type
_entity.pdbx_description
1 polymer ?
#
loop_
_entity_poly.entity_id
_entity_poly.type
_entity_poly.pdbx_seq_one_letter_code
_entity_poly.pdbx_strand_id
1 'polypeptide(L)'
;MNDIPTHKEHGLFADDTALWTASNTMTYLSSRLQQSVDAFESWCNSWKLKLQPTKTEMIHFTIHPRKKYKHPVEVKADNTIIKPLDHTRYLGAIIDKQLNWRRHLDHIETRIAPRIGLLRYLSKTAYEPKNRTMINIFKTTARSIIIYGYPVLLTADQNVWNRIQIIQNKALRAALGLPIYTSVDYIHKISNIPKIKDYATTLLKQSIKTAIEKNDIASKKNLQHI
;
A
#
# COMPACT_ATOMS: atom_id res chain seq x y z
N MET A 1 3.63 -13.91 -19.48
CA MET A 1 4.44 -14.26 -18.30
C MET A 1 3.66 -15.33 -17.54
N ASN A 2 3.53 -16.52 -18.15
CA ASN A 2 2.58 -17.56 -17.72
C ASN A 2 3.27 -18.81 -17.13
N ASP A 3 4.60 -18.77 -16.96
CA ASP A 3 5.39 -19.99 -16.72
C ASP A 3 5.93 -20.13 -15.30
N ILE A 4 5.58 -19.23 -14.37
CA ILE A 4 5.96 -19.39 -12.95
C ILE A 4 5.23 -20.61 -12.39
N PRO A 5 5.92 -21.51 -11.66
CA PRO A 5 5.31 -22.70 -11.09
C PRO A 5 4.09 -22.31 -10.26
N THR A 6 2.98 -22.99 -10.54
CA THR A 6 1.65 -22.73 -9.99
C THR A 6 1.58 -23.08 -8.50
N HIS A 7 2.32 -22.35 -7.67
CA HIS A 7 1.97 -22.19 -6.27
C HIS A 7 0.79 -21.23 -6.21
N LYS A 8 -0.31 -21.72 -5.61
CA LYS A 8 -1.67 -21.17 -5.74
C LYS A 8 -1.83 -19.70 -5.32
N GLU A 9 -0.81 -19.10 -4.71
CA GLU A 9 -0.89 -17.84 -3.99
C GLU A 9 0.40 -17.03 -4.19
N HIS A 10 0.50 -16.34 -5.33
CA HIS A 10 1.61 -15.45 -5.66
C HIS A 10 1.15 -14.16 -6.34
N GLY A 11 1.98 -13.12 -6.25
CA GLY A 11 1.74 -11.79 -6.79
C GLY A 11 3.01 -11.27 -7.45
N LEU A 12 2.84 -10.69 -8.64
CA LEU A 12 3.95 -10.25 -9.47
C LEU A 12 3.79 -8.78 -9.81
N PHE A 13 4.86 -8.03 -9.68
CA PHE A 13 4.94 -6.67 -10.15
C PHE A 13 6.38 -6.35 -10.56
N ALA A 14 6.62 -6.24 -11.87
CA ALA A 14 7.97 -6.11 -12.42
C ALA A 14 8.90 -7.22 -11.89
N ASP A 15 9.96 -6.86 -11.17
CA ASP A 15 10.91 -7.76 -10.51
C ASP A 15 10.49 -8.17 -9.09
N ASP A 16 9.54 -7.46 -8.48
CA ASP A 16 8.99 -7.80 -7.17
C ASP A 16 8.04 -8.99 -7.27
N THR A 17 8.39 -10.08 -6.59
CA THR A 17 7.54 -11.27 -6.44
C THR A 17 7.18 -11.47 -4.98
N ALA A 18 5.89 -11.63 -4.70
CA ALA A 18 5.37 -12.00 -3.40
C ALA A 18 4.80 -13.42 -3.46
N LEU A 19 5.19 -14.26 -2.48
CA LEU A 19 4.63 -15.58 -2.26
C LEU A 19 3.91 -15.57 -0.91
N TRP A 20 2.72 -16.16 -0.84
CA TRP A 20 2.01 -16.29 0.44
C TRP A 20 1.38 -17.67 0.59
N THR A 21 1.08 -18.01 1.85
CA THR A 21 0.36 -19.23 2.20
C THR A 21 -0.31 -19.04 3.56
N ALA A 22 -1.37 -19.81 3.80
CA ALA A 22 -2.07 -19.86 5.08
C ALA A 22 -2.19 -21.30 5.59
N SER A 23 -2.09 -21.47 6.91
CA SER A 23 -2.21 -22.76 7.60
C SER A 23 -2.57 -22.54 9.07
N ASN A 24 -3.26 -23.52 9.66
CA ASN A 24 -3.60 -23.52 11.10
C ASN A 24 -2.41 -23.96 11.98
N THR A 25 -1.37 -24.52 11.39
CA THR A 25 -0.21 -25.07 12.10
C THR A 25 1.10 -24.56 11.49
N MET A 26 2.04 -24.22 12.36
CA MET A 26 3.31 -23.59 11.97
C MET A 26 4.21 -24.49 11.11
N THR A 27 4.16 -25.79 11.38
CA THR A 27 4.91 -26.82 10.64
C THR A 27 4.45 -26.87 9.18
N TYR A 28 3.15 -27.00 8.95
CA TYR A 28 2.56 -26.96 7.61
C TYR A 28 2.74 -25.61 6.94
N LEU A 29 2.67 -24.50 7.70
CA LEU A 29 2.90 -23.16 7.16
C LEU A 29 4.32 -23.04 6.58
N SER A 30 5.32 -23.43 7.37
CA SER A 30 6.74 -23.36 6.97
C SER A 30 7.03 -24.32 5.81
N SER A 31 6.49 -25.55 5.87
CA SER A 31 6.67 -26.54 4.80
C SER A 31 6.05 -26.09 3.47
N ARG A 32 4.82 -25.56 3.48
CA ARG A 32 4.17 -25.05 2.27
C ARG A 32 4.88 -23.84 1.69
N LEU A 33 5.32 -22.92 2.56
CA LEU A 33 6.06 -21.74 2.12
C LEU A 33 7.42 -22.13 1.53
N GLN A 34 8.13 -23.08 2.15
CA GLN A 34 9.39 -23.61 1.62
C GLN A 34 9.18 -24.26 0.24
N GLN A 35 8.15 -25.09 0.07
CA GLN A 35 7.83 -25.68 -1.24
C GLN A 35 7.59 -24.60 -2.31
N SER A 36 6.90 -23.51 -1.97
CA SER A 36 6.69 -22.40 -2.90
C SER A 36 7.99 -21.68 -3.25
N VAL A 37 8.90 -21.50 -2.28
CA VAL A 37 10.22 -20.90 -2.52
C VAL A 37 11.09 -21.82 -3.37
N ASP A 38 11.17 -23.12 -3.06
CA ASP A 38 11.98 -24.10 -3.80
C ASP A 38 11.56 -24.19 -5.27
N ALA A 39 10.26 -24.16 -5.53
CA ALA A 39 9.72 -24.14 -6.89
C ALA A 39 10.07 -22.83 -7.60
N PHE A 40 9.89 -21.69 -6.93
CA PHE A 40 10.26 -20.39 -7.48
C PHE A 40 11.75 -20.30 -7.81
N GLU A 41 12.62 -20.84 -6.96
CA GLU A 41 14.05 -20.94 -7.23
C GLU A 41 14.37 -21.83 -8.42
N SER A 42 13.74 -23.00 -8.51
CA SER A 42 13.89 -23.92 -9.65
C SER A 42 13.49 -23.23 -10.97
N TRP A 43 12.44 -22.42 -10.92
CA TRP A 43 12.02 -21.59 -12.05
C TRP A 43 13.03 -20.49 -12.36
N CYS A 44 13.47 -19.70 -11.37
CA CYS A 44 14.51 -18.69 -11.57
C CYS A 44 15.75 -19.29 -12.23
N ASN A 45 16.22 -20.45 -11.76
CA ASN A 45 17.36 -21.17 -12.34
C ASN A 45 17.12 -21.56 -13.81
N SER A 46 15.92 -22.04 -14.14
CA SER A 46 15.54 -22.37 -15.52
C SER A 46 15.58 -21.15 -16.45
N TRP A 47 15.29 -19.97 -15.92
CA TRP A 47 15.33 -18.68 -16.63
C TRP A 47 16.65 -17.92 -16.46
N LYS A 48 17.67 -18.54 -15.85
CA LYS A 48 18.98 -17.93 -15.55
C LYS A 48 18.86 -16.64 -14.72
N LEU A 49 17.82 -16.54 -13.89
CA LEU A 49 17.61 -15.49 -12.91
C LEU A 49 18.22 -15.93 -11.58
N LYS A 50 18.88 -14.99 -10.90
CA LYS A 50 19.45 -15.22 -9.57
C LYS A 50 18.57 -14.57 -8.50
N LEU A 51 18.10 -15.37 -7.55
CA LEU A 51 17.40 -14.87 -6.37
C LEU A 51 18.40 -14.13 -5.47
N GLN A 52 17.97 -13.04 -4.85
CA GLN A 52 18.82 -12.24 -3.96
C GLN A 52 18.29 -12.33 -2.52
N PRO A 53 18.73 -13.32 -1.71
CA PRO A 53 18.13 -13.58 -0.39
C PRO A 53 18.24 -12.40 0.57
N THR A 54 19.29 -11.58 0.43
CA THR A 54 19.49 -10.40 1.27
C THR A 54 18.45 -9.30 1.02
N LYS A 55 17.76 -9.32 -0.13
CA LYS A 55 16.65 -8.42 -0.45
C LYS A 55 15.29 -9.07 -0.18
N THR A 56 15.24 -10.38 0.07
CA THR A 56 14.00 -11.09 0.33
C THR A 56 13.57 -10.88 1.77
N GLU A 57 12.40 -10.27 1.93
CA GLU A 57 11.80 -10.05 3.24
C GLU A 57 10.64 -11.02 3.46
N MET A 58 10.50 -11.53 4.68
CA MET A 58 9.35 -12.36 5.09
C MET A 58 8.59 -11.67 6.20
N ILE A 59 7.26 -11.71 6.13
CA ILE A 59 6.37 -11.28 7.21
C ILE A 59 5.42 -12.41 7.57
N HIS A 60 5.19 -12.60 8.87
CA HIS A 60 4.30 -13.63 9.37
C HIS A 60 3.14 -12.99 10.12
N PHE A 61 1.92 -13.24 9.61
CA PHE A 61 0.67 -12.75 10.21
C PHE A 61 0.07 -13.80 11.15
N THR A 62 -0.34 -13.36 12.33
CA THR A 62 -1.00 -14.22 13.32
C THR A 62 -1.96 -13.41 14.18
N ILE A 63 -3.02 -14.07 14.65
CA ILE A 63 -3.96 -13.53 15.64
C ILE A 63 -3.26 -13.31 17.00
N HIS A 64 -2.14 -14.00 17.26
CA HIS A 64 -1.38 -13.90 18.51
C HIS A 64 0.04 -13.33 18.27
N PRO A 65 0.18 -12.07 17.85
CA PRO A 65 1.46 -11.49 17.40
C PRO A 65 2.52 -11.29 18.51
N ARG A 66 2.12 -11.43 19.78
CA ARG A 66 3.02 -11.39 20.95
C ARG A 66 3.44 -12.77 21.44
N LYS A 67 2.82 -13.84 20.93
CA LYS A 67 3.13 -15.21 21.32
C LYS A 67 4.50 -15.57 20.74
N LYS A 68 5.43 -15.99 21.59
CA LYS A 68 6.66 -16.64 21.16
C LYS A 68 6.32 -18.08 20.78
N TYR A 69 6.42 -18.40 19.49
CA TYR A 69 6.24 -19.76 19.02
C TYR A 69 7.52 -20.56 19.25
N LYS A 70 7.38 -21.79 19.77
CA LYS A 70 8.52 -22.70 20.02
C LYS A 70 9.29 -23.00 18.72
N HIS A 71 8.57 -23.03 17.61
CA HIS A 71 9.12 -23.15 16.27
C HIS A 71 8.62 -21.93 15.47
N PRO A 72 9.43 -20.88 15.25
CA PRO A 72 9.04 -19.79 14.37
C PRO A 72 9.00 -20.25 12.91
N VAL A 73 8.30 -19.50 12.05
CA VAL A 73 8.39 -19.71 10.59
C VAL A 73 9.80 -19.37 10.16
N GLU A 74 10.47 -20.32 9.53
CA GLU A 74 11.77 -20.12 8.91
C GLU A 74 11.74 -20.77 7.53
N VAL A 75 12.24 -20.04 6.54
CA VAL A 75 12.32 -20.48 5.15
C VAL A 75 13.73 -20.18 4.67
N LYS A 76 14.26 -21.05 3.82
CA LYS A 76 15.55 -20.86 3.18
C LYS A 76 15.34 -20.44 1.73
N ALA A 77 16.10 -19.45 1.29
CA ALA A 77 16.24 -19.12 -0.12
C ALA A 77 17.74 -18.98 -0.47
N ASP A 78 18.20 -19.65 -1.52
CA ASP A 78 19.60 -19.75 -1.96
C ASP A 78 20.53 -20.03 -0.75
N ASN A 79 20.20 -21.11 -0.02
CA ASN A 79 20.86 -21.54 1.23
C ASN A 79 20.90 -20.51 2.39
N THR A 80 20.20 -19.38 2.26
CA THR A 80 20.15 -18.33 3.28
C THR A 80 18.83 -18.40 4.04
N ILE A 81 18.89 -18.39 5.38
CA ILE A 81 17.69 -18.40 6.22
C ILE A 81 17.05 -17.00 6.22
N ILE A 82 15.81 -16.93 5.76
CA ILE A 82 14.96 -15.74 5.81
C ILE A 82 14.12 -15.81 7.09
N LYS A 83 14.34 -14.84 7.98
CA LYS A 83 13.59 -14.71 9.24
C LYS A 83 12.43 -13.74 9.08
N PRO A 84 11.32 -13.96 9.79
CA PRO A 84 10.17 -13.07 9.73
C PRO A 84 10.51 -11.73 10.38
N LEU A 85 10.24 -10.65 9.66
CA LEU A 85 10.35 -9.28 10.13
C LEU A 85 9.02 -8.80 10.75
N ASP A 86 9.10 -7.81 11.62
CA ASP A 86 7.92 -7.18 12.22
C ASP A 86 7.14 -6.32 11.23
N HIS A 87 7.80 -5.85 10.18
CA HIS A 87 7.24 -5.09 9.09
C HIS A 87 8.06 -5.30 7.82
N THR A 88 7.39 -5.17 6.68
CA THR A 88 8.02 -5.26 5.36
C THR A 88 7.46 -4.18 4.46
N ARG A 89 8.25 -3.79 3.46
CA ARG A 89 7.81 -2.85 2.44
C ARG A 89 7.49 -3.61 1.16
N TYR A 90 6.23 -3.56 0.72
CA TYR A 90 5.79 -4.19 -0.52
C TYR A 90 5.05 -3.18 -1.38
N LEU A 91 5.53 -2.98 -2.62
CA LEU A 91 4.96 -2.01 -3.57
C LEU A 91 4.71 -0.63 -2.92
N GLY A 92 5.70 -0.15 -2.19
CA GLY A 92 5.65 1.14 -1.49
C GLY A 92 4.75 1.21 -0.24
N ALA A 93 3.90 0.20 0.03
CA ALA A 93 3.13 0.09 1.26
C ALA A 93 3.99 -0.57 2.35
N ILE A 94 3.84 -0.10 3.60
CA ILE A 94 4.53 -0.70 4.75
C ILE A 94 3.49 -1.51 5.50
N ILE A 95 3.71 -2.81 5.61
CA ILE A 95 2.77 -3.73 6.24
C ILE A 95 3.41 -4.21 7.53
N ASP A 96 2.74 -3.97 8.66
CA ASP A 96 3.15 -4.45 9.97
C ASP A 96 2.50 -5.81 10.27
N LYS A 97 3.16 -6.67 11.05
CA LYS A 97 2.66 -8.02 11.40
C LYS A 97 1.29 -8.04 12.09
N GLN A 98 0.90 -6.90 12.69
CA GLN A 98 -0.38 -6.71 13.38
C GLN A 98 -1.42 -5.99 12.52
N LEU A 99 -1.07 -5.57 11.29
CA LEU A 99 -1.92 -4.76 10.40
C LEU A 99 -2.47 -3.50 11.08
N ASN A 100 -1.70 -2.89 11.99
CA ASN A 100 -2.09 -1.68 12.71
C ASN A 100 -1.79 -0.39 11.91
N TRP A 101 -1.06 -0.51 10.80
CA TRP A 101 -0.68 0.57 9.88
C TRP A 101 0.10 1.73 10.51
N ARG A 102 0.62 1.58 11.75
CA ARG A 102 1.26 2.68 12.47
C ARG A 102 2.52 3.15 11.76
N ARG A 103 3.41 2.22 11.37
CA ARG A 103 4.65 2.58 10.66
C ARG A 103 4.36 3.18 9.29
N HIS A 104 3.31 2.71 8.62
CA HIS A 104 2.87 3.28 7.36
C HIS A 104 2.38 4.74 7.51
N LEU A 105 1.61 5.04 8.57
CA LEU A 105 1.18 6.41 8.87
C LEU A 105 2.37 7.32 9.19
N ASP A 106 3.33 6.85 9.97
CA ASP A 106 4.54 7.62 10.30
C ASP A 106 5.35 7.90 9.01
N HIS A 107 5.41 6.93 8.09
CA HIS A 107 6.01 7.13 6.77
C HIS A 107 5.25 8.18 5.94
N ILE A 108 3.91 8.15 5.92
CA ILE A 108 3.12 9.19 5.24
C ILE A 108 3.37 10.57 5.86
N GLU A 109 3.38 10.67 7.19
CA GLU A 109 3.58 11.93 7.92
C GLU A 109 4.95 12.56 7.64
N THR A 110 6.01 11.75 7.65
CA THR A 110 7.37 12.21 7.32
C THR A 110 7.47 12.69 5.87
N ARG A 111 6.82 12.00 4.92
CA ARG A 111 6.84 12.36 3.50
C ARG A 111 6.02 13.60 3.18
N ILE A 112 4.89 13.81 3.87
CA ILE A 112 3.99 14.94 3.61
C ILE A 112 4.39 16.22 4.34
N ALA A 113 5.07 16.13 5.48
CA ALA A 113 5.53 17.31 6.25
C ALA A 113 6.25 18.38 5.39
N PRO A 114 7.25 18.06 4.56
CA PRO A 114 7.89 19.06 3.70
C PRO A 114 6.94 19.63 2.62
N ARG A 115 5.97 18.83 2.15
CA ARG A 115 4.95 19.29 1.19
C ARG A 115 3.99 20.28 1.82
N ILE A 116 3.60 20.08 3.07
CA ILE A 116 2.79 21.03 3.83
C ILE A 116 3.57 22.33 4.04
N GLY A 117 4.87 22.25 4.34
CA GLY A 117 5.75 23.42 4.42
C GLY A 117 5.77 24.22 3.11
N LEU A 118 5.97 23.54 1.99
CA LEU A 118 5.93 24.15 0.65
C LEU A 118 4.57 24.80 0.36
N LEU A 119 3.46 24.10 0.61
CA LEU A 119 2.11 24.65 0.41
C LEU A 119 1.88 25.92 1.21
N ARG A 120 2.41 25.96 2.45
CA ARG A 120 2.32 27.12 3.33
C ARG A 120 3.20 28.28 2.87
N TYR A 121 4.36 27.99 2.31
CA TYR A 121 5.23 29.00 1.73
C TYR A 121 4.54 29.64 0.51
N LEU A 122 4.08 28.80 -0.43
CA LEU A 122 3.42 29.25 -1.66
C LEU A 122 2.13 30.04 -1.40
N SER A 123 1.34 29.65 -0.39
CA SER A 123 0.11 30.39 -0.04
C SER A 123 0.39 31.77 0.55
N LYS A 124 1.57 32.00 1.14
CA LYS A 124 1.98 33.30 1.67
C LYS A 124 2.67 34.19 0.63
N THR A 125 3.47 33.59 -0.26
CA THR A 125 4.29 34.36 -1.22
C THR A 125 3.54 34.70 -2.50
N ALA A 126 2.46 33.99 -2.83
CA ALA A 126 1.66 34.32 -4.00
C ALA A 126 0.91 35.64 -3.74
N TYR A 127 1.06 36.59 -4.66
CA TYR A 127 0.37 37.89 -4.61
C TYR A 127 -1.16 37.72 -4.64
N GLU A 128 -1.64 36.73 -5.40
CA GLU A 128 -3.01 36.20 -5.35
C GLU A 128 -2.99 34.70 -5.70
N PRO A 129 -2.87 33.78 -4.72
CA PRO A 129 -3.00 32.37 -5.01
C PRO A 129 -4.46 32.11 -5.38
N LYS A 130 -4.77 31.98 -6.68
CA LYS A 130 -6.07 31.46 -7.12
C LYS A 130 -6.32 30.16 -6.36
N ASN A 131 -7.37 30.11 -5.54
CA ASN A 131 -7.70 28.96 -4.70
C ASN A 131 -7.66 27.64 -5.50
N ARG A 132 -8.12 27.69 -6.76
CA ARG A 132 -8.06 26.56 -7.71
C ARG A 132 -6.64 26.05 -7.97
N THR A 133 -5.66 26.94 -8.17
CA THR A 133 -4.26 26.57 -8.42
C THR A 133 -3.64 25.92 -7.19
N MET A 134 -3.83 26.51 -6.00
CA MET A 134 -3.32 25.94 -4.76
C MET A 134 -3.94 24.58 -4.44
N ILE A 135 -5.25 24.42 -4.70
CA ILE A 135 -5.93 23.14 -4.59
C ILE A 135 -5.34 22.10 -5.56
N ASN A 136 -5.00 22.49 -6.79
CA ASN A 136 -4.36 21.59 -7.75
C ASN A 136 -2.94 21.19 -7.31
N ILE A 137 -2.16 22.13 -6.74
CA ILE A 137 -0.85 21.82 -6.17
C ILE A 137 -1.00 20.86 -4.99
N PHE A 138 -1.99 21.05 -4.12
CA PHE A 138 -2.30 20.12 -3.03
C PHE A 138 -2.66 18.72 -3.58
N LYS A 139 -3.51 18.64 -4.61
CA LYS A 139 -3.92 17.37 -5.22
C LYS A 139 -2.74 16.59 -5.80
N THR A 140 -1.80 17.28 -6.44
CA THR A 140 -0.65 16.66 -7.10
C THR A 140 0.47 16.28 -6.14
N THR A 141 0.73 17.09 -5.11
CA THR A 141 1.88 16.90 -4.22
C THR A 141 1.56 16.18 -2.90
N ALA A 142 0.43 16.50 -2.26
CA ALA A 142 0.10 15.98 -0.93
C ALA A 142 -0.92 14.82 -1.00
N ARG A 143 -2.00 15.00 -1.77
CA ARG A 143 -3.06 13.97 -1.88
C ARG A 143 -2.54 12.68 -2.50
N SER A 144 -1.66 12.77 -3.50
CA SER A 144 -1.04 11.60 -4.14
C SER A 144 -0.28 10.72 -3.14
N ILE A 145 0.41 11.33 -2.16
CA ILE A 145 1.11 10.62 -1.09
C ILE A 145 0.12 9.98 -0.12
N ILE A 146 -0.93 10.72 0.29
CA ILE A 146 -1.93 10.23 1.26
C ILE A 146 -2.69 9.01 0.73
N ILE A 147 -3.01 9.02 -0.56
CA ILE A 147 -3.86 8.00 -1.20
C ILE A 147 -3.08 6.78 -1.64
N TYR A 148 -1.75 6.89 -1.71
CA TYR A 148 -0.94 5.75 -2.06
C TYR A 148 -1.19 4.58 -1.11
N GLY A 149 -1.50 3.40 -1.65
CA GLY A 149 -1.88 2.23 -0.84
C GLY A 149 -3.32 2.24 -0.31
N TYR A 150 -4.21 3.13 -0.78
CA TYR A 150 -5.61 3.17 -0.34
C TYR A 150 -6.36 1.83 -0.40
N PRO A 151 -6.17 0.93 -1.39
CA PRO A 151 -6.92 -0.32 -1.43
C PRO A 151 -6.65 -1.18 -0.22
N VAL A 152 -5.40 -1.16 0.27
CA VAL A 152 -4.98 -1.93 1.43
C VAL A 152 -5.45 -1.26 2.72
N LEU A 153 -5.35 0.07 2.81
CA LEU A 153 -5.80 0.87 3.97
C LEU A 153 -7.31 0.84 4.21
N LEU A 154 -8.13 0.45 3.23
CA LEU A 154 -9.59 0.32 3.44
C LEU A 154 -9.95 -0.76 4.46
N THR A 155 -9.07 -1.73 4.69
CA THR A 155 -9.20 -2.74 5.76
C THR A 155 -8.82 -2.21 7.14
N ALA A 156 -8.23 -1.01 7.22
CA ALA A 156 -7.75 -0.44 8.47
C ALA A 156 -8.88 0.11 9.35
N ASP A 157 -8.60 0.16 10.66
CA ASP A 157 -9.49 0.72 11.67
C ASP A 157 -9.78 2.22 11.45
N GLN A 158 -10.92 2.68 11.97
CA GLN A 158 -11.35 4.08 11.87
C GLN A 158 -10.32 5.06 12.47
N ASN A 159 -9.56 4.63 13.48
CA ASN A 159 -8.49 5.44 14.07
C ASN A 159 -7.38 5.80 13.04
N VAL A 160 -7.05 4.87 12.14
CA VAL A 160 -6.09 5.10 11.05
C VAL A 160 -6.64 6.17 10.11
N TRP A 161 -7.90 6.04 9.70
CA TRP A 161 -8.58 7.01 8.85
C TRP A 161 -8.70 8.40 9.48
N ASN A 162 -8.96 8.47 10.79
CA ASN A 162 -9.01 9.74 11.52
C ASN A 162 -7.65 10.44 11.50
N ARG A 163 -6.54 9.71 11.70
CA ARG A 163 -5.18 10.26 11.62
C ARG A 163 -4.87 10.77 10.22
N ILE A 164 -5.21 10.02 9.17
CA ILE A 164 -5.05 10.45 7.78
C ILE A 164 -5.89 11.70 7.47
N GLN A 165 -7.12 11.78 7.99
CA GLN A 165 -7.98 12.95 7.82
C GLN A 165 -7.36 14.20 8.45
N ILE A 166 -6.73 14.07 9.63
CA ILE A 166 -6.00 15.17 10.27
C ILE A 166 -4.87 15.67 9.37
N ILE A 167 -4.11 14.76 8.75
CA ILE A 167 -3.03 15.10 7.80
C ILE A 167 -3.59 15.86 6.59
N GLN A 168 -4.67 15.36 5.99
CA GLN A 168 -5.35 16.04 4.88
C GLN A 168 -5.77 17.46 5.28
N ASN A 169 -6.39 17.60 6.46
CA ASN A 169 -6.87 18.89 6.94
C ASN A 169 -5.72 19.88 7.19
N LYS A 170 -4.58 19.42 7.73
CA LYS A 170 -3.37 20.24 7.89
C LYS A 170 -2.83 20.73 6.54
N ALA A 171 -2.80 19.85 5.54
CA ALA A 171 -2.35 20.20 4.20
C ALA A 171 -3.30 21.17 3.47
N LEU A 172 -4.62 20.99 3.62
CA LEU A 172 -5.62 21.90 3.06
C LEU A 172 -5.55 23.30 3.69
N ARG A 173 -5.43 23.39 5.01
CA ARG A 173 -5.22 24.69 5.68
C ARG A 173 -3.97 25.39 5.19
N ALA A 174 -2.87 24.65 5.04
CA ALA A 174 -1.63 25.21 4.50
C ALA A 174 -1.78 25.71 3.05
N ALA A 175 -2.48 24.97 2.20
CA ALA A 175 -2.70 25.33 0.81
C ALA A 175 -3.59 26.59 0.65
N LEU A 176 -4.61 26.74 1.51
CA LEU A 176 -5.53 27.87 1.49
C LEU A 176 -5.07 29.06 2.35
N GLY A 177 -3.93 28.96 3.04
CA GLY A 177 -3.46 30.00 3.96
C GLY A 177 -4.35 30.19 5.20
N LEU A 178 -5.16 29.18 5.56
CA LEU A 178 -6.12 29.28 6.65
C LEU A 178 -5.48 29.03 8.02
N PRO A 179 -5.98 29.69 9.09
CA PRO A 179 -5.51 29.45 10.44
C PRO A 179 -5.84 28.04 10.96
N ILE A 180 -5.11 27.60 11.99
CA ILE A 180 -5.20 26.23 12.52
C ILE A 180 -6.60 25.93 13.08
N TYR A 181 -7.26 26.93 13.66
CA TYR A 181 -8.58 26.80 14.30
C TYR A 181 -9.77 26.83 13.32
N THR A 182 -9.56 27.00 12.02
CA THR A 182 -10.66 26.96 11.06
C THR A 182 -11.39 25.61 11.10
N SER A 183 -12.72 25.64 11.13
CA SER A 183 -13.55 24.43 11.14
C SER A 183 -13.24 23.53 9.95
N VAL A 184 -13.24 22.21 10.19
CA VAL A 184 -13.02 21.18 9.16
C VAL A 184 -14.08 21.28 8.07
N ASP A 185 -15.35 21.46 8.44
CA ASP A 185 -16.45 21.52 7.47
C ASP A 185 -16.33 22.73 6.54
N TYR A 186 -15.89 23.87 7.08
CA TYR A 186 -15.66 25.08 6.29
C TYR A 186 -14.53 24.88 5.26
N ILE A 187 -13.44 24.21 5.64
CA ILE A 187 -12.31 23.92 4.74
C ILE A 187 -12.77 23.05 3.57
N HIS A 188 -13.56 22.02 3.85
CA HIS A 188 -14.08 21.12 2.81
C HIS A 188 -15.11 21.82 1.91
N LYS A 189 -15.94 22.72 2.45
CA LYS A 189 -16.90 23.53 1.69
C LYS A 189 -16.20 24.49 0.72
N ILE A 190 -15.16 25.20 1.16
CA ILE A 190 -14.42 26.15 0.31
C ILE A 190 -13.56 25.43 -0.73
N SER A 191 -12.87 24.37 -0.33
CA SER A 191 -11.98 23.66 -1.24
C SER A 191 -12.71 22.74 -2.22
N ASN A 192 -14.00 22.46 -1.97
CA ASN A 192 -14.79 21.45 -2.68
C ASN A 192 -14.06 20.10 -2.76
N ILE A 193 -13.48 19.69 -1.62
CA ILE A 193 -12.70 18.46 -1.50
C ILE A 193 -13.43 17.51 -0.57
N PRO A 194 -13.68 16.25 -0.97
CA PRO A 194 -14.25 15.26 -0.07
C PRO A 194 -13.27 14.87 1.04
N LYS A 195 -13.82 14.30 2.12
CA LYS A 195 -13.04 13.62 3.16
C LYS A 195 -12.29 12.44 2.55
N ILE A 196 -11.16 12.09 3.15
CA ILE A 196 -10.23 11.15 2.52
C ILE A 196 -10.82 9.74 2.36
N LYS A 197 -11.60 9.29 3.35
CA LYS A 197 -12.24 7.97 3.34
C LYS A 197 -13.29 7.87 2.23
N ASP A 198 -14.14 8.88 2.09
CA ASP A 198 -15.16 8.95 1.04
C ASP A 198 -14.51 9.01 -0.35
N TYR A 199 -13.40 9.74 -0.47
CA TYR A 199 -12.64 9.79 -1.70
C TYR A 199 -12.01 8.43 -2.04
N ALA A 200 -11.36 7.77 -1.08
CA ALA A 200 -10.73 6.46 -1.27
C ALA A 200 -11.74 5.38 -1.65
N THR A 201 -12.92 5.36 -1.02
CA THR A 201 -14.00 4.43 -1.37
C THR A 201 -14.56 4.69 -2.76
N THR A 202 -14.68 5.96 -3.17
CA THR A 202 -15.09 6.33 -4.54
C THR A 202 -14.08 5.86 -5.57
N LEU A 203 -12.79 6.05 -5.31
CA LEU A 203 -11.71 5.55 -6.18
C LEU A 203 -11.73 4.03 -6.29
N LEU A 204 -11.95 3.32 -5.18
CA LEU A 204 -12.05 1.86 -5.21
C LEU A 204 -13.20 1.40 -6.11
N LYS A 205 -14.40 1.97 -5.91
CA LYS A 205 -15.58 1.65 -6.73
C LYS A 205 -15.32 1.88 -8.22
N GLN A 206 -14.67 2.98 -8.57
CA GLN A 206 -14.28 3.27 -9.95
C GLN A 206 -13.28 2.24 -10.49
N SER A 207 -12.23 1.92 -9.73
CA SER A 207 -11.23 0.94 -10.14
C SER A 207 -11.82 -0.46 -10.36
N ILE A 208 -12.74 -0.89 -9.50
CA ILE A 208 -13.43 -2.19 -9.62
C ILE A 208 -14.32 -2.19 -10.87
N LYS A 209 -15.10 -1.11 -11.08
CA LYS A 209 -15.95 -0.98 -12.27
C LYS A 209 -15.13 -1.08 -13.56
N THR A 210 -14.03 -0.33 -13.65
CA THR A 210 -13.14 -0.38 -14.81
C THR A 210 -12.48 -1.75 -14.98
N ALA A 211 -12.15 -2.45 -13.89
CA ALA A 211 -11.59 -3.81 -13.97
C ALA A 211 -12.60 -4.82 -14.50
N ILE A 212 -13.86 -4.75 -14.06
CA ILE A 212 -14.96 -5.59 -14.56
C ILE A 212 -15.19 -5.34 -16.04
N GLU A 213 -15.31 -4.07 -16.45
CA GLU A 213 -15.50 -3.70 -17.87
C GLU A 213 -14.36 -4.21 -18.76
N LYS A 214 -13.10 -4.10 -18.30
CA LYS A 214 -11.94 -4.62 -19.03
C LYS A 214 -11.93 -6.16 -19.11
N ASN A 215 -12.32 -6.85 -18.04
CA ASN A 215 -12.43 -8.30 -18.04
C ASN A 215 -13.57 -8.78 -18.95
N ASP A 216 -14.69 -8.07 -19.01
CA ASP A 216 -15.78 -8.39 -19.95
C ASP A 216 -15.37 -8.17 -21.41
N ILE A 217 -14.57 -7.13 -21.68
CA ILE A 217 -14.00 -6.89 -23.02
C ILE A 217 -12.98 -7.99 -23.38
N ALA A 218 -12.15 -8.42 -22.43
CA ALA A 218 -11.19 -9.51 -22.64
C ALA A 218 -11.90 -10.86 -22.87
N SER A 219 -12.98 -11.12 -22.12
CA SER A 219 -13.83 -12.32 -22.28
C SER A 219 -14.55 -12.33 -23.62
N LYS A 220 -15.05 -11.17 -24.09
CA LYS A 220 -15.68 -11.04 -25.42
C LYS A 220 -14.68 -11.17 -26.58
N LYS A 221 -13.43 -10.68 -26.43
CA LYS A 221 -12.38 -10.87 -27.44
C LYS A 221 -11.93 -12.33 -27.56
N ASN A 222 -11.89 -13.07 -26.45
CA ASN A 222 -11.55 -14.50 -26.46
C ASN A 222 -12.65 -15.38 -27.08
N LEU A 223 -13.90 -14.90 -27.18
CA LEU A 223 -15.01 -15.58 -27.85
C LEU A 223 -15.10 -15.28 -29.36
N GLN A 224 -14.36 -14.30 -29.88
CA GLN A 224 -14.30 -13.99 -31.32
C GLN A 224 -13.17 -14.71 -32.07
N HIS A 225 -12.39 -15.53 -31.36
CA HIS A 225 -11.31 -16.36 -31.89
C HIS A 225 -11.53 -17.86 -31.69
N ILE A 226 -12.77 -18.28 -31.41
CA ILE A 226 -13.26 -19.66 -31.48
C ILE A 226 -14.23 -19.72 -32.66
#